data_AF-A0A640W352-F1
#
_entry.id   AF-A0A640W352-F1
#
_cell.length_a   1.000
_cell.length_b   1.000
_cell.length_c   1.000
_cell.angle_alpha   90.00
_cell.angle_beta   90.00
_cell.angle_gamma   90.00
#
_symmetry.space_group_name_H-M   'P 1'
#
loop_
_entity.id
_entity.type
_entity.pdbx_description
1 polymer ?
#
loop_
_entity_poly.entity_id
_entity_poly.type
_entity_poly.pdbx_seq_one_letter_code
_entity_poly.pdbx_strand_id
1 'polypeptide(L)'
;MKYVLLVGGIGRVPARKVYVYEGSEEYFLSDLYYADIYYPDGSFSSWDTNKNSYFGEYNHSGNNDAVDLYPDVYVGRLPCRSLLEVSVAVNKIIAYEAGAKGEWFKRMIVVGGDSFDDSPWGTDYYEGEITVEKSLEYMKDFTPVRLLGSEGTLSTEKIINEFNEGAGFINFEGHGNYLSWATHPPHDYDTWIGLSVSDLYDIHNGEKLPIVVFGGCHISEMGKFYECLSWRVVRKIDGGAIASIGFTSLSWGADDDVNGNGEPDIIEYASGYIDTLFFKKYGTEGIDILGKAFGDAVTEYLNTSPVEWNNAFLDIWDCKTVASWILYGDPSIKIGGYEE
;
A
#
# COMPACT_ATOMS: atom_id res chain seq x y z
N MET A 1 4.03 -21.51 -11.21
CA MET A 1 3.68 -21.10 -9.82
C MET A 1 2.84 -19.84 -9.93
N LYS A 2 1.81 -19.64 -9.12
CA LYS A 2 0.93 -18.44 -9.23
C LYS A 2 1.05 -17.51 -8.01
N TYR A 3 1.18 -18.09 -6.82
CA TYR A 3 1.20 -17.37 -5.55
C TYR A 3 2.39 -17.84 -4.70
N VAL A 4 2.98 -16.92 -3.95
CA VAL A 4 4.03 -17.19 -2.95
C VAL A 4 3.67 -16.46 -1.66
N LEU A 5 3.48 -17.21 -0.58
CA LEU A 5 3.25 -16.65 0.76
C LEU A 5 4.52 -16.77 1.60
N LEU A 6 5.10 -15.63 1.98
CA LEU A 6 6.29 -15.55 2.82
C LEU A 6 5.88 -15.51 4.30
N VAL A 7 6.16 -16.58 5.06
CA VAL A 7 5.77 -16.67 6.48
C VAL A 7 6.98 -16.62 7.40
N GLY A 8 7.14 -15.49 8.07
CA GLY A 8 8.19 -15.25 9.06
C GLY A 8 8.75 -13.83 8.99
N GLY A 9 9.13 -13.29 10.14
CA GLY A 9 9.87 -12.02 10.20
C GLY A 9 11.21 -12.08 9.44
N ILE A 10 11.79 -10.91 9.17
CA ILE A 10 12.99 -10.73 8.32
C ILE A 10 14.18 -11.62 8.71
N GLY A 11 14.35 -11.96 9.99
CA GLY A 11 15.42 -12.86 10.44
C GLY A 11 15.22 -14.34 10.06
N ARG A 12 14.02 -14.74 9.64
CA ARG A 12 13.70 -16.12 9.19
C ARG A 12 13.45 -16.19 7.69
N VAL A 13 12.67 -15.25 7.17
CA VAL A 13 12.40 -15.10 5.74
C VAL A 13 12.81 -13.69 5.35
N PRO A 14 14.05 -13.48 4.86
CA PRO A 14 14.56 -12.14 4.56
C PRO A 14 13.74 -11.48 3.46
N ALA A 15 13.80 -10.15 3.41
CA ALA A 15 13.40 -9.34 2.26
C ALA A 15 14.67 -8.84 1.55
N ARG A 16 14.55 -8.44 0.28
CA ARG A 16 15.69 -7.93 -0.48
C ARG A 16 15.97 -6.49 -0.08
N LYS A 17 17.22 -6.15 0.24
CA LYS A 17 17.65 -4.74 0.27
C LYS A 17 17.75 -4.22 -1.16
N VAL A 18 17.05 -3.14 -1.44
CA VAL A 18 16.96 -2.49 -2.77
C VAL A 18 17.51 -1.07 -2.68
N TYR A 19 18.28 -0.65 -3.69
CA TYR A 19 19.10 0.56 -3.67
C TYR A 19 18.65 1.61 -4.70
N VAL A 20 17.44 2.14 -4.52
CA VAL A 20 16.90 3.23 -5.35
C VAL A 20 17.10 4.55 -4.61
N TYR A 21 18.12 5.32 -5.01
CA TYR A 21 18.61 6.49 -4.26
C TYR A 21 18.26 7.81 -4.95
N GLU A 22 17.17 8.44 -4.48
CA GLU A 22 16.74 9.78 -4.94
C GLU A 22 17.44 10.95 -4.24
N GLY A 23 18.22 10.67 -3.20
CA GLY A 23 18.95 11.68 -2.45
C GLY A 23 18.71 11.64 -0.94
N SER A 24 17.68 10.93 -0.47
CA SER A 24 17.25 10.96 0.93
C SER A 24 17.37 9.61 1.63
N GLU A 25 17.01 8.51 0.96
CA GLU A 25 17.04 7.16 1.55
C GLU A 25 17.86 6.20 0.69
N GLU A 26 18.95 5.67 1.28
CA GLU A 26 19.94 4.83 0.59
C GLU A 26 19.39 3.46 0.15
N TYR A 27 18.58 2.83 1.01
CA TYR A 27 17.98 1.53 0.72
C TYR A 27 16.70 1.30 1.51
N PHE A 28 15.86 0.41 1.00
CA PHE A 28 14.70 -0.14 1.70
C PHE A 28 14.61 -1.65 1.48
N LEU A 29 13.63 -2.29 2.12
CA LEU A 29 13.38 -3.72 1.97
C LEU A 29 12.22 -3.97 1.02
N SER A 30 12.40 -4.84 0.03
CA SER A 30 11.39 -5.17 -0.97
C SER A 30 11.13 -6.66 -1.03
N ASP A 31 9.86 -7.00 -1.28
CA ASP A 31 9.44 -8.35 -1.68
C ASP A 31 9.16 -8.45 -3.19
N LEU A 32 9.15 -7.34 -3.95
CA LEU A 32 9.01 -7.37 -5.41
C LEU A 32 10.13 -8.19 -6.06
N TYR A 33 11.32 -8.21 -5.44
CA TYR A 33 12.43 -9.10 -5.82
C TYR A 33 12.06 -10.60 -5.87
N TYR A 34 11.09 -11.05 -5.08
CA TYR A 34 10.63 -12.44 -5.11
C TYR A 34 9.50 -12.67 -6.12
N ALA A 35 8.94 -11.59 -6.66
CA ALA A 35 7.86 -11.60 -7.63
C ALA A 35 8.38 -11.45 -9.07
N ASP A 36 9.34 -10.54 -9.30
CA ASP A 36 10.05 -10.34 -10.58
C ASP A 36 11.22 -11.34 -10.67
N ILE A 37 11.06 -12.36 -11.51
CA ILE A 37 11.95 -13.51 -11.65
C ILE A 37 12.52 -13.58 -13.07
N TYR A 38 11.77 -13.16 -14.09
CA TYR A 38 12.13 -13.31 -15.49
C TYR A 38 11.90 -12.03 -16.28
N TYR A 39 12.87 -11.69 -17.12
CA TYR A 39 12.66 -10.74 -18.20
C TYR A 39 11.68 -11.31 -19.25
N PRO A 40 11.14 -10.48 -20.17
CA PRO A 40 10.19 -10.92 -21.19
C PRO A 40 10.74 -11.99 -22.15
N ASP A 41 12.07 -12.12 -22.27
CA ASP A 41 12.73 -13.15 -23.06
C ASP A 41 12.90 -14.50 -22.32
N GLY A 42 12.45 -14.57 -21.07
CA GLY A 42 12.52 -15.74 -20.19
C GLY A 42 13.87 -15.92 -19.48
N SER A 43 14.81 -14.97 -19.62
CA SER A 43 16.05 -14.98 -18.86
C SER A 43 15.84 -14.49 -17.42
N PHE A 44 16.68 -14.95 -16.49
CA PHE A 44 16.52 -14.66 -15.07
C PHE A 44 16.86 -13.20 -14.73
N SER A 45 15.94 -12.51 -14.05
CA SER A 45 16.10 -11.16 -13.47
C SER A 45 16.85 -11.27 -12.14
N SER A 46 18.16 -11.01 -12.14
CA SER A 46 18.98 -11.14 -10.91
C SER A 46 18.81 -9.98 -9.94
N TRP A 47 18.28 -8.86 -10.43
CA TRP A 47 18.36 -7.52 -9.82
C TRP A 47 19.79 -7.08 -9.50
N ASP A 48 20.84 -7.73 -10.01
CA ASP A 48 22.25 -7.38 -9.79
C ASP A 48 22.98 -7.62 -11.12
N THR A 49 22.75 -6.70 -12.06
CA THR A 49 23.22 -6.79 -13.45
C THR A 49 24.73 -6.59 -13.50
N ASN A 50 25.24 -5.69 -12.67
CA ASN A 50 26.66 -5.33 -12.62
C ASN A 50 27.49 -6.23 -11.67
N LYS A 51 26.84 -7.11 -10.89
CA LYS A 51 27.44 -8.11 -9.99
C LYS A 51 28.22 -7.50 -8.83
N ASN A 52 27.76 -6.35 -8.33
CA ASN A 52 28.38 -5.64 -7.22
C ASN A 52 27.70 -5.94 -5.86
N SER A 53 26.64 -6.77 -5.85
CA SER A 53 25.85 -7.15 -4.66
C SER A 53 25.01 -6.03 -4.03
N TYR A 54 24.85 -4.91 -4.72
CA TYR A 54 23.74 -3.99 -4.54
C TYR A 54 22.65 -4.42 -5.52
N PHE A 55 21.40 -4.49 -5.05
CA PHE A 55 20.33 -5.05 -5.85
C PHE A 55 19.29 -3.99 -6.20
N GLY A 56 18.78 -4.01 -7.43
CA GLY A 56 17.81 -3.06 -7.94
C GLY A 56 18.35 -1.63 -7.83
N GLU A 57 19.64 -1.44 -8.11
CA GLU A 57 20.27 -0.14 -8.03
C GLU A 57 19.62 0.83 -9.02
N TYR A 58 19.23 2.01 -8.53
CA TYR A 58 18.92 3.15 -9.37
C TYR A 58 19.62 4.37 -8.77
N ASN A 59 20.55 4.94 -9.53
CA ASN A 59 21.39 6.08 -9.16
C ASN A 59 22.16 5.86 -7.84
N HIS A 60 22.44 4.60 -7.47
CA HIS A 60 23.23 4.30 -6.28
C HIS A 60 24.72 4.41 -6.60
N SER A 61 25.37 5.46 -6.08
CA SER A 61 26.77 5.77 -6.41
C SER A 61 27.04 5.90 -7.92
N GLY A 62 26.03 6.31 -8.69
CA GLY A 62 26.10 6.41 -10.15
C GLY A 62 25.92 5.09 -10.91
N ASN A 63 25.54 4.00 -10.25
CA ASN A 63 25.22 2.72 -10.86
C ASN A 63 23.70 2.50 -10.98
N ASN A 64 23.32 1.74 -12.01
CA ASN A 64 21.96 1.24 -12.24
C ASN A 64 22.01 -0.27 -12.51
N ASP A 65 20.98 -1.00 -12.08
CA ASP A 65 20.66 -2.35 -12.54
C ASP A 65 19.54 -2.29 -13.57
N ALA A 66 19.59 -3.13 -14.61
CA ALA A 66 18.49 -3.23 -15.56
C ALA A 66 17.46 -4.22 -15.01
N VAL A 67 16.34 -3.74 -14.49
CA VAL A 67 15.25 -4.56 -13.93
C VAL A 67 13.94 -4.16 -14.61
N ASP A 68 13.05 -5.09 -14.92
CA ASP A 68 11.76 -4.71 -15.53
C ASP A 68 10.67 -4.41 -14.50
N LEU A 69 10.82 -4.92 -13.27
CA LEU A 69 9.94 -4.69 -12.11
C LEU A 69 8.56 -5.34 -12.23
N TYR A 70 8.29 -6.12 -13.29
CA TYR A 70 6.99 -6.75 -13.51
C TYR A 70 6.88 -8.04 -12.67
N PRO A 71 5.86 -8.20 -11.82
CA PRO A 71 5.71 -9.41 -11.03
C PRO A 71 5.27 -10.60 -11.90
N ASP A 72 6.08 -11.67 -11.93
CA ASP A 72 5.75 -12.97 -12.55
C ASP A 72 4.85 -13.85 -11.69
N VAL A 73 4.93 -13.66 -10.37
CA VAL A 73 4.13 -14.37 -9.37
C VAL A 73 3.60 -13.40 -8.32
N TYR A 74 2.44 -13.70 -7.76
CA TYR A 74 1.84 -12.86 -6.74
C TYR A 74 2.41 -13.20 -5.36
N VAL A 75 3.13 -12.25 -4.78
CA VAL A 75 3.79 -12.38 -3.46
C VAL A 75 2.97 -11.65 -2.39
N GLY A 76 2.79 -12.30 -1.24
CA GLY A 76 2.34 -11.65 -0.02
C GLY A 76 3.11 -12.18 1.18
N ARG A 77 3.12 -11.40 2.27
CA ARG A 77 3.94 -11.70 3.45
C ARG A 77 3.12 -11.70 4.74
N LEU A 78 3.37 -12.69 5.58
CA LEU A 78 3.02 -12.71 7.00
C LEU A 78 4.32 -12.63 7.81
N PRO A 79 4.79 -11.45 8.22
CA PRO A 79 6.08 -11.27 8.89
C PRO A 79 6.07 -11.70 10.38
N CYS A 80 5.41 -12.83 10.68
CA CYS A 80 5.20 -13.34 12.02
C CYS A 80 6.53 -13.58 12.76
N ARG A 81 6.61 -13.08 13.99
CA ARG A 81 7.77 -13.23 14.88
C ARG A 81 7.56 -14.28 15.97
N SER A 82 6.32 -14.77 16.11
CA SER A 82 5.92 -15.77 17.09
C SER A 82 4.94 -16.79 16.50
N LEU A 83 4.81 -17.95 17.15
CA LEU A 83 3.79 -18.95 16.78
C LEU A 83 2.36 -18.43 17.01
N LEU A 84 2.18 -17.55 17.99
CA LEU A 84 0.89 -16.91 18.26
C LEU A 84 0.45 -16.06 17.07
N GLU A 85 1.33 -15.23 16.52
CA GLU A 85 1.02 -14.41 15.35
C GLU A 85 0.68 -15.26 14.12
N VAL A 86 1.41 -16.37 13.89
CA VAL A 86 1.09 -17.31 12.82
C VAL A 86 -0.32 -17.87 13.01
N SER A 87 -0.64 -18.33 14.23
CA SER A 87 -1.96 -18.86 14.54
C SER A 87 -3.05 -17.80 14.31
N VAL A 88 -2.83 -16.56 14.72
CA VAL A 88 -3.80 -15.47 14.57
C VAL A 88 -4.05 -15.17 13.10
N ALA A 89 -2.97 -14.95 12.31
CA ALA A 89 -3.10 -14.64 10.89
C ALA A 89 -3.76 -15.78 10.11
N VAL A 90 -3.31 -17.02 10.30
CA VAL A 90 -3.85 -18.19 9.58
C VAL A 90 -5.31 -18.45 9.95
N ASN A 91 -5.68 -18.35 11.23
CA ASN A 91 -7.08 -18.54 11.62
C ASN A 91 -7.99 -17.47 11.01
N LYS A 92 -7.53 -16.22 10.92
CA LYS A 92 -8.27 -15.14 10.24
C LYS A 92 -8.43 -15.42 8.75
N ILE A 93 -7.39 -15.89 8.07
CA ILE A 93 -7.45 -16.28 6.65
C ILE A 93 -8.49 -17.37 6.43
N ILE A 94 -8.42 -18.46 7.21
CA ILE A 94 -9.37 -19.58 7.09
C ILE A 94 -10.81 -19.12 7.36
N ALA A 95 -11.05 -18.34 8.42
CA ALA A 95 -12.38 -17.85 8.76
C ALA A 95 -12.94 -16.88 7.72
N TYR A 96 -12.11 -15.95 7.22
CA TYR A 96 -12.48 -14.97 6.22
C TYR A 96 -12.89 -15.64 4.89
N GLU A 97 -12.13 -16.63 4.44
CA GLU A 97 -12.44 -17.33 3.19
C GLU A 97 -13.63 -18.29 3.30
N ALA A 98 -13.87 -18.87 4.48
CA ALA A 98 -15.02 -19.74 4.73
C ALA A 98 -16.34 -18.97 4.95
N GLY A 99 -16.28 -17.68 5.28
CA GLY A 99 -17.45 -16.86 5.60
C GLY A 99 -18.06 -16.19 4.36
N ALA A 100 -19.40 -16.19 4.28
CA ALA A 100 -20.12 -15.41 3.29
C ALA A 100 -20.03 -13.89 3.57
N LYS A 101 -19.94 -13.09 2.50
CA LYS A 101 -19.96 -11.61 2.58
C LYS A 101 -21.20 -11.13 3.33
N GLY A 102 -21.03 -10.39 4.42
CA GLY A 102 -22.10 -9.66 5.08
C GLY A 102 -22.26 -8.25 4.53
N GLU A 103 -23.33 -7.54 4.90
CA GLU A 103 -23.58 -6.13 4.53
C GLU A 103 -22.40 -5.20 4.88
N TRP A 104 -21.65 -5.53 5.95
CA TRP A 104 -20.44 -4.79 6.34
C TRP A 104 -19.40 -4.72 5.21
N PHE A 105 -19.31 -5.76 4.38
CA PHE A 105 -18.33 -5.83 3.31
C PHE A 105 -18.60 -4.80 2.23
N LYS A 106 -19.85 -4.34 2.06
CA LYS A 106 -20.20 -3.30 1.07
C LYS A 106 -19.88 -1.88 1.54
N ARG A 107 -19.34 -1.70 2.74
CA ARG A 107 -18.82 -0.40 3.20
C ARG A 107 -17.37 -0.23 2.75
N MET A 108 -17.04 0.95 2.26
CA MET A 108 -15.65 1.39 2.03
C MET A 108 -15.41 2.66 2.82
N ILE A 109 -14.48 2.59 3.78
CA ILE A 109 -14.07 3.76 4.55
C ILE A 109 -12.94 4.45 3.81
N VAL A 110 -13.04 5.77 3.65
CA VAL A 110 -11.97 6.58 3.10
C VAL A 110 -11.58 7.66 4.09
N VAL A 111 -10.27 7.83 4.25
CA VAL A 111 -9.66 8.75 5.20
C VAL A 111 -8.62 9.57 4.46
N GLY A 112 -8.83 10.88 4.39
CA GLY A 112 -8.00 11.79 3.63
C GLY A 112 -8.10 13.21 4.15
N GLY A 113 -7.11 14.02 3.81
CA GLY A 113 -7.04 15.41 4.19
C GLY A 113 -6.06 16.17 3.31
N ASP A 114 -5.61 17.29 3.83
CA ASP A 114 -4.65 18.19 3.20
C ASP A 114 -3.23 17.71 3.54
N SER A 115 -2.49 17.18 2.57
CA SER A 115 -1.23 16.49 2.90
C SER A 115 -0.05 17.45 2.86
N PHE A 116 -0.06 18.49 2.04
CA PHE A 116 1.08 19.39 1.90
C PHE A 116 0.63 20.84 1.74
N ASP A 117 1.44 21.80 2.22
CA ASP A 117 1.24 23.20 1.88
C ASP A 117 1.76 23.47 0.47
N ASP A 118 0.89 23.29 -0.51
CA ASP A 118 1.14 23.47 -1.94
C ASP A 118 0.82 24.90 -2.43
N SER A 119 0.26 25.74 -1.56
CA SER A 119 -0.01 27.16 -1.81
C SER A 119 1.22 27.99 -2.27
N PRO A 120 2.48 27.71 -1.82
CA PRO A 120 3.67 28.38 -2.33
C PRO A 120 3.98 28.05 -3.79
N TRP A 121 3.45 26.95 -4.31
CA TRP A 121 3.62 26.48 -5.69
C TRP A 121 2.46 26.88 -6.60
N GLY A 122 1.38 27.43 -6.04
CA GLY A 122 0.27 28.03 -6.78
C GLY A 122 -0.95 27.12 -6.92
N THR A 123 -0.96 25.98 -6.24
CA THR A 123 -2.07 25.03 -6.13
C THR A 123 -2.70 25.09 -4.73
N ASP A 124 -3.81 24.38 -4.53
CA ASP A 124 -4.53 24.26 -3.25
C ASP A 124 -5.29 22.92 -3.26
N TYR A 125 -4.54 21.84 -3.43
CA TYR A 125 -5.06 20.49 -3.56
C TYR A 125 -5.11 19.80 -2.19
N TYR A 126 -6.25 19.20 -1.86
CA TYR A 126 -6.34 18.28 -0.73
C TYR A 126 -6.01 16.88 -1.24
N GLU A 127 -4.72 16.59 -1.41
CA GLU A 127 -4.25 15.44 -2.20
C GLU A 127 -4.77 14.11 -1.65
N GLY A 128 -4.86 14.00 -0.32
CA GLY A 128 -5.42 12.83 0.34
C GLY A 128 -6.90 12.65 0.01
N GLU A 129 -7.68 13.73 -0.02
CA GLU A 129 -9.10 13.69 -0.38
C GLU A 129 -9.31 13.36 -1.87
N ILE A 130 -8.52 13.96 -2.76
CA ILE A 130 -8.56 13.70 -4.20
C ILE A 130 -8.29 12.22 -4.49
N THR A 131 -7.26 11.65 -3.85
CA THR A 131 -6.85 10.26 -4.06
C THR A 131 -7.90 9.27 -3.55
N VAL A 132 -8.49 9.52 -2.38
CA VAL A 132 -9.55 8.61 -1.88
C VAL A 132 -10.86 8.74 -2.65
N GLU A 133 -11.24 9.94 -3.12
CA GLU A 133 -12.41 10.09 -3.98
C GLU A 133 -12.19 9.37 -5.32
N LYS A 134 -10.98 9.42 -5.88
CA LYS A 134 -10.64 8.63 -7.07
C LYS A 134 -10.80 7.14 -6.84
N SER A 135 -10.39 6.65 -5.68
CA SER A 135 -10.61 5.25 -5.27
C SER A 135 -12.10 4.90 -5.20
N LEU A 136 -12.95 5.81 -4.70
CA LEU A 136 -14.40 5.62 -4.66
C LEU A 136 -15.05 5.58 -6.05
N GLU A 137 -14.53 6.32 -7.03
CA GLU A 137 -15.03 6.26 -8.42
C GLU A 137 -14.94 4.86 -9.02
N TYR A 138 -13.91 4.09 -8.64
CA TYR A 138 -13.73 2.70 -9.07
C TYR A 138 -14.61 1.72 -8.30
N MET A 139 -15.15 2.11 -7.16
CA MET A 139 -15.82 1.26 -6.18
C MET A 139 -17.33 1.52 -6.12
N LYS A 140 -17.98 1.72 -7.28
CA LYS A 140 -19.39 2.17 -7.41
C LYS A 140 -20.44 1.30 -6.68
N ASP A 141 -20.12 0.02 -6.45
CA ASP A 141 -20.99 -0.92 -5.74
C ASP A 141 -20.82 -0.87 -4.21
N PHE A 142 -19.99 0.03 -3.69
CA PHE A 142 -19.74 0.22 -2.26
C PHE A 142 -20.45 1.46 -1.73
N THR A 143 -20.85 1.38 -0.46
CA THR A 143 -21.33 2.53 0.31
C THR A 143 -20.13 3.25 0.90
N PRO A 144 -19.86 4.49 0.50
CA PRO A 144 -18.72 5.26 1.01
C PRO A 144 -18.99 5.75 2.44
N VAL A 145 -17.97 5.66 3.29
CA VAL A 145 -17.88 6.30 4.60
C VAL A 145 -16.72 7.27 4.55
N ARG A 146 -17.04 8.57 4.43
CA ARG A 146 -16.07 9.65 4.26
C ARG A 146 -15.62 10.21 5.61
N LEU A 147 -14.33 10.13 5.88
CA LEU A 147 -13.66 10.76 7.01
C LEU A 147 -12.63 11.76 6.44
N LEU A 148 -13.13 12.91 5.99
CA LEU A 148 -12.38 13.92 5.26
C LEU A 148 -12.10 15.13 6.15
N GLY A 149 -10.94 15.75 5.97
CA GLY A 149 -10.55 16.97 6.67
C GLY A 149 -11.50 18.12 6.34
N SER A 150 -11.80 18.32 5.06
CA SER A 150 -12.65 19.40 4.53
C SER A 150 -14.11 19.32 4.99
N GLU A 151 -14.60 18.11 5.26
CA GLU A 151 -15.96 17.88 5.76
C GLU A 151 -16.07 18.03 7.29
N GLY A 152 -14.94 18.17 8.00
CA GLY A 152 -14.91 18.12 9.48
C GLY A 152 -15.34 16.76 10.04
N THR A 153 -15.32 15.71 9.20
CA THR A 153 -15.69 14.35 9.58
C THR A 153 -14.50 13.54 10.09
N LEU A 154 -13.27 14.00 9.86
CA LEU A 154 -12.05 13.33 10.29
C LEU A 154 -11.73 13.52 11.78
N SER A 155 -11.66 12.42 12.53
CA SER A 155 -11.06 12.34 13.87
C SER A 155 -10.59 10.91 14.18
N THR A 156 -9.59 10.74 15.05
CA THR A 156 -9.13 9.41 15.49
C THR A 156 -10.28 8.56 16.07
N GLU A 157 -11.15 9.17 16.88
CA GLU A 157 -12.33 8.51 17.44
C GLU A 157 -13.28 8.00 16.33
N LYS A 158 -13.56 8.82 15.32
CA LYS A 158 -14.43 8.41 14.21
C LYS A 158 -13.78 7.34 13.34
N ILE A 159 -12.47 7.41 13.09
CA ILE A 159 -11.73 6.33 12.42
C ILE A 159 -11.93 5.01 13.17
N ILE A 160 -11.70 4.98 14.49
CA ILE A 160 -11.86 3.78 15.32
C ILE A 160 -13.30 3.27 15.30
N ASN A 161 -14.28 4.17 15.47
CA ASN A 161 -15.70 3.82 15.47
C ASN A 161 -16.13 3.18 14.15
N GLU A 162 -15.77 3.78 13.01
CA GLU A 162 -16.13 3.24 11.70
C GLU A 162 -15.39 1.93 11.39
N PHE A 163 -14.14 1.80 11.84
CA PHE A 163 -13.39 0.53 11.77
C PHE A 163 -14.15 -0.58 12.51
N ASN A 164 -14.66 -0.29 13.72
CA ASN A 164 -15.39 -1.23 14.58
C ASN A 164 -16.74 -1.67 14.00
N GLU A 165 -17.42 -0.81 13.25
CA GLU A 165 -18.63 -1.18 12.51
C GLU A 165 -18.35 -2.20 11.39
N GLY A 166 -17.12 -2.20 10.86
CA GLY A 166 -16.61 -3.10 9.83
C GLY A 166 -16.79 -2.55 8.42
N ALA A 167 -15.83 -2.86 7.55
CA ALA A 167 -15.83 -2.45 6.15
C ALA A 167 -15.12 -3.49 5.29
N GLY A 168 -15.47 -3.59 4.00
CA GLY A 168 -14.72 -4.44 3.07
C GLY A 168 -13.33 -3.88 2.77
N PHE A 169 -13.27 -2.55 2.66
CA PHE A 169 -12.03 -1.82 2.40
C PHE A 169 -11.92 -0.57 3.26
N ILE A 170 -10.67 -0.21 3.57
CA ILE A 170 -10.33 1.10 4.13
C ILE A 170 -9.18 1.66 3.31
N ASN A 171 -9.33 2.89 2.79
CA ASN A 171 -8.24 3.62 2.16
C ASN A 171 -7.82 4.82 3.02
N PHE A 172 -6.52 4.94 3.29
CA PHE A 172 -5.90 6.04 4.03
C PHE A 172 -4.91 6.75 3.11
N GLU A 173 -5.09 8.05 2.83
CA GLU A 173 -4.19 8.83 1.97
C GLU A 173 -3.68 10.07 2.69
N GLY A 174 -2.37 10.11 2.95
CA GLY A 174 -1.73 11.13 3.79
C GLY A 174 -0.29 10.76 4.16
N HIS A 175 0.12 11.08 5.38
CA HIS A 175 1.47 10.84 5.87
C HIS A 175 1.59 9.53 6.64
N GLY A 176 2.68 8.82 6.37
CA GLY A 176 3.07 7.63 7.10
C GLY A 176 4.35 7.83 7.89
N ASN A 177 4.43 7.12 9.00
CA ASN A 177 5.69 6.58 9.50
C ASN A 177 5.45 5.13 9.94
N TYR A 178 6.50 4.41 10.30
CA TYR A 178 6.35 2.99 10.59
C TYR A 178 5.38 2.66 11.76
N LEU A 179 5.04 3.59 12.67
CA LEU A 179 4.13 3.35 13.80
C LEU A 179 2.81 4.13 13.77
N SER A 180 2.62 5.06 12.83
CA SER A 180 1.38 5.82 12.73
C SER A 180 1.17 6.37 11.34
N TRP A 181 -0.09 6.58 11.02
CA TRP A 181 -0.56 7.29 9.85
C TRP A 181 -1.32 8.55 10.30
N ALA A 182 -1.21 9.67 9.59
CA ALA A 182 -1.97 10.88 9.87
C ALA A 182 -2.08 11.80 8.64
N THR A 183 -3.02 12.73 8.68
CA THR A 183 -3.18 13.82 7.70
C THR A 183 -3.63 15.10 8.42
N HIS A 184 -3.79 16.19 7.68
CA HIS A 184 -4.17 17.50 8.22
C HIS A 184 -5.58 17.92 7.80
N PRO A 185 -6.27 18.71 8.63
CA PRO A 185 -7.38 19.53 8.15
C PRO A 185 -6.89 20.54 7.10
N PRO A 186 -7.78 21.03 6.20
CA PRO A 186 -7.41 22.05 5.23
C PRO A 186 -6.74 23.25 5.86
N HIS A 187 -5.57 23.59 5.34
CA HIS A 187 -4.77 24.76 5.73
C HIS A 187 -4.32 24.78 7.21
N ASP A 188 -4.36 23.64 7.92
CA ASP A 188 -3.91 23.50 9.31
C ASP A 188 -2.85 22.39 9.45
N TYR A 189 -1.66 22.66 8.91
CA TYR A 189 -0.53 21.73 8.88
C TYR A 189 0.16 21.51 10.24
N ASP A 190 -0.26 22.23 11.28
CA ASP A 190 0.21 22.01 12.66
C ASP A 190 -0.63 20.91 13.37
N THR A 191 -1.86 20.68 12.90
CA THR A 191 -2.78 19.69 13.47
C THR A 191 -2.64 18.34 12.75
N TRP A 192 -2.28 17.29 13.49
CA TRP A 192 -2.16 15.93 12.99
C TRP A 192 -3.33 15.06 13.47
N ILE A 193 -4.09 14.48 12.55
CA ILE A 193 -5.20 13.59 12.85
C ILE A 193 -4.98 12.25 12.16
N GLY A 194 -5.06 11.14 12.90
CA GLY A 194 -4.80 9.84 12.30
C GLY A 194 -4.94 8.66 13.26
N LEU A 195 -4.18 7.60 12.96
CA LEU A 195 -4.21 6.32 13.64
C LEU A 195 -2.78 5.84 13.93
N SER A 196 -2.54 5.37 15.16
CA SER A 196 -1.26 4.83 15.61
C SER A 196 -1.39 3.39 16.09
N VAL A 197 -0.24 2.74 16.32
CA VAL A 197 -0.21 1.39 16.89
C VAL A 197 -0.86 1.26 18.27
N SER A 198 -0.99 2.35 19.04
CA SER A 198 -1.72 2.36 20.31
C SER A 198 -3.23 2.36 20.11
N ASP A 199 -3.73 3.04 19.09
CA ASP A 199 -5.18 3.13 18.83
C ASP A 199 -5.75 1.78 18.39
N LEU A 200 -4.89 0.87 17.89
CA LEU A 200 -5.27 -0.51 17.61
C LEU A 200 -5.79 -1.27 18.83
N TYR A 201 -5.56 -0.81 20.08
CA TYR A 201 -6.17 -1.43 21.25
C TYR A 201 -7.68 -1.25 21.31
N ASP A 202 -8.22 -0.17 20.72
CA ASP A 202 -9.65 0.18 20.74
C ASP A 202 -10.39 -0.32 19.48
N ILE A 203 -9.68 -0.99 18.57
CA ILE A 203 -10.29 -1.68 17.43
C ILE A 203 -10.78 -3.07 17.88
N HIS A 204 -12.04 -3.42 17.63
CA HIS A 204 -12.73 -4.63 18.07
C HIS A 204 -13.77 -5.11 17.03
N ASN A 205 -13.46 -4.97 15.74
CA ASN A 205 -14.34 -5.33 14.62
C ASN A 205 -14.54 -6.86 14.42
N GLY A 206 -13.94 -7.71 15.26
CA GLY A 206 -14.11 -9.16 15.22
C GLY A 206 -13.75 -9.76 13.85
N GLU A 207 -14.68 -10.50 13.24
CA GLU A 207 -14.48 -11.15 11.93
C GLU A 207 -14.76 -10.23 10.72
N LYS A 208 -15.15 -8.97 10.94
CA LYS A 208 -15.40 -8.00 9.86
C LYS A 208 -14.09 -7.35 9.39
N LEU A 209 -13.24 -8.15 8.77
CA LEU A 209 -11.83 -7.80 8.51
C LEU A 209 -11.66 -7.09 7.15
N PRO A 210 -11.41 -5.76 7.12
CA PRO A 210 -11.13 -5.04 5.87
C PRO A 210 -9.78 -5.43 5.27
N ILE A 211 -9.65 -5.16 3.97
CA ILE A 211 -8.34 -4.90 3.36
C ILE A 211 -8.04 -3.41 3.53
N VAL A 212 -6.86 -3.09 4.05
CA VAL A 212 -6.47 -1.69 4.34
C VAL A 212 -5.34 -1.25 3.42
N VAL A 213 -5.58 -0.22 2.62
CA VAL A 213 -4.53 0.47 1.86
C VAL A 213 -4.08 1.68 2.68
N PHE A 214 -2.78 1.76 2.94
CA PHE A 214 -2.15 2.90 3.59
C PHE A 214 -1.21 3.61 2.62
N GLY A 215 -1.67 4.72 2.06
CA GLY A 215 -0.83 5.72 1.42
C GLY A 215 0.00 6.47 2.46
N GLY A 216 1.29 6.60 2.19
CA GLY A 216 2.24 7.32 3.04
C GLY A 216 3.54 6.56 3.35
N CYS A 217 4.58 7.34 3.64
CA CYS A 217 5.95 6.86 3.82
C CYS A 217 6.09 5.80 4.93
N HIS A 218 6.90 4.77 4.69
CA HIS A 218 7.36 3.78 5.68
C HIS A 218 6.27 3.04 6.48
N ILE A 219 5.00 3.19 6.16
CA ILE A 219 3.90 2.63 6.95
C ILE A 219 3.96 1.08 7.01
N SER A 220 4.61 0.49 6.01
CA SER A 220 4.89 -0.94 5.88
C SER A 220 6.36 -1.31 6.05
N GLU A 221 7.19 -0.45 6.65
CA GLU A 221 8.62 -0.68 6.81
C GLU A 221 8.94 -2.01 7.56
N MET A 222 9.87 -2.75 6.98
CA MET A 222 10.31 -4.07 7.47
C MET A 222 11.60 -3.96 8.31
N GLY A 223 11.90 -5.01 9.07
CA GLY A 223 13.21 -5.17 9.72
C GLY A 223 13.46 -4.32 10.98
N LYS A 224 12.50 -3.50 11.41
CA LYS A 224 12.59 -2.75 12.68
C LYS A 224 12.33 -3.63 13.91
N PHE A 225 12.82 -3.19 15.06
CA PHE A 225 12.58 -3.87 16.35
C PHE A 225 11.09 -3.92 16.69
N TYR A 226 10.37 -2.80 16.54
CA TYR A 226 8.91 -2.79 16.64
C TYR A 226 8.28 -3.08 15.29
N GLU A 227 7.19 -3.82 15.29
CA GLU A 227 6.39 -4.08 14.09
C GLU A 227 5.64 -2.83 13.65
N CYS A 228 5.57 -2.63 12.33
CA CYS A 228 4.92 -1.49 11.71
C CYS A 228 3.39 -1.52 11.83
N LEU A 229 2.73 -0.36 11.65
CA LEU A 229 1.28 -0.23 11.77
C LEU A 229 0.55 -1.21 10.83
N SER A 230 0.97 -1.29 9.57
CA SER A 230 0.31 -2.15 8.57
C SER A 230 0.37 -3.63 8.94
N TRP A 231 1.50 -4.15 9.46
CA TRP A 231 1.52 -5.51 10.00
C TRP A 231 0.70 -5.64 11.29
N ARG A 232 0.76 -4.65 12.20
CA ARG A 232 0.05 -4.74 13.47
C ARG A 232 -1.47 -4.78 13.32
N VAL A 233 -2.03 -4.10 12.31
CA VAL A 233 -3.47 -4.19 12.02
C VAL A 233 -3.82 -5.58 11.48
N VAL A 234 -2.97 -6.21 10.66
CA VAL A 234 -3.18 -7.58 10.14
C VAL A 234 -2.98 -8.64 11.21
N ARG A 235 -2.04 -8.49 12.15
CA ARG A 235 -1.80 -9.50 13.22
C ARG A 235 -2.57 -9.25 14.50
N LYS A 236 -3.44 -8.24 14.52
CA LYS A 236 -4.27 -7.92 15.68
C LYS A 236 -5.17 -9.11 16.03
N ILE A 237 -5.21 -9.42 17.33
CA ILE A 237 -6.11 -10.41 17.90
C ILE A 237 -7.49 -9.77 18.02
N ASP A 238 -8.54 -10.56 17.71
CA ASP A 238 -9.94 -10.16 17.85
C ASP A 238 -10.34 -8.94 17.00
N GLY A 239 -9.81 -8.87 15.79
CA GLY A 239 -10.12 -7.81 14.82
C GLY A 239 -8.94 -7.40 13.96
N GLY A 240 -8.91 -6.11 13.62
CA GLY A 240 -7.98 -5.51 12.68
C GLY A 240 -8.35 -5.84 11.24
N ALA A 241 -7.34 -6.11 10.42
CA ALA A 241 -7.50 -6.33 8.97
C ALA A 241 -7.26 -7.79 8.59
N ILE A 242 -7.71 -8.17 7.39
CA ILE A 242 -7.34 -9.44 6.75
C ILE A 242 -6.02 -9.30 5.99
N ALA A 243 -5.79 -8.12 5.41
CA ALA A 243 -4.57 -7.76 4.72
C ALA A 243 -4.36 -6.24 4.76
N SER A 244 -3.12 -5.81 4.55
CA SER A 244 -2.79 -4.41 4.37
C SER A 244 -1.77 -4.22 3.25
N ILE A 245 -1.85 -3.09 2.56
CA ILE A 245 -0.94 -2.67 1.49
C ILE A 245 -0.34 -1.32 1.88
N GLY A 246 0.93 -1.09 1.53
CA GLY A 246 1.58 0.21 1.72
C GLY A 246 3.09 0.14 1.49
N PHE A 247 3.78 1.25 1.74
CA PHE A 247 5.19 1.43 1.35
C PHE A 247 6.19 1.06 2.45
N THR A 248 7.28 0.40 2.06
CA THR A 248 8.42 0.09 2.94
C THR A 248 9.42 1.24 3.07
N SER A 249 9.34 2.20 2.16
CA SER A 249 10.30 3.29 1.97
C SER A 249 9.62 4.65 2.06
N LEU A 250 10.36 5.71 1.80
CA LEU A 250 9.75 6.98 1.38
C LEU A 250 8.89 6.76 0.12
N SER A 251 7.77 7.48 0.04
CA SER A 251 6.86 7.54 -1.10
C SER A 251 6.61 9.00 -1.47
N TRP A 252 6.27 9.28 -2.73
CA TRP A 252 6.04 10.63 -3.22
C TRP A 252 4.65 10.75 -3.83
N GLY A 253 4.03 11.90 -3.61
CA GLY A 253 2.85 12.34 -4.33
C GLY A 253 3.23 13.50 -5.23
N ALA A 254 2.61 13.60 -6.41
CA ALA A 254 2.73 14.75 -7.28
C ALA A 254 1.61 15.76 -6.95
N ASP A 255 1.97 17.02 -6.73
CA ASP A 255 1.10 18.12 -6.27
C ASP A 255 0.82 19.17 -7.37
N ASP A 256 1.12 18.84 -8.63
CA ASP A 256 0.96 19.73 -9.79
C ASP A 256 0.01 19.10 -10.84
N ASP A 257 -0.19 19.78 -11.98
CA ASP A 257 -0.84 19.27 -13.20
C ASP A 257 0.14 19.45 -14.38
N VAL A 258 1.18 18.63 -14.42
CA VAL A 258 2.29 18.77 -15.38
C VAL A 258 1.81 18.59 -16.82
N ASN A 259 0.78 17.77 -17.04
CA ASN A 259 0.25 17.49 -18.37
C ASN A 259 -0.84 18.48 -18.83
N GLY A 260 -1.33 19.35 -17.93
CA GLY A 260 -2.29 20.41 -18.19
C GLY A 260 -3.70 19.91 -18.52
N ASN A 261 -4.08 18.73 -18.01
CA ASN A 261 -5.38 18.13 -18.27
C ASN A 261 -6.48 18.59 -17.29
N GLY A 262 -6.10 19.34 -16.26
CA GLY A 262 -6.97 19.87 -15.23
C GLY A 262 -7.23 18.93 -14.04
N GLU A 263 -6.58 17.77 -13.99
CA GLU A 263 -6.58 16.83 -12.87
C GLU A 263 -5.21 16.89 -12.15
N PRO A 264 -5.18 16.77 -10.81
CA PRO A 264 -3.91 16.74 -10.07
C PRO A 264 -3.15 15.44 -10.34
N ASP A 265 -1.84 15.56 -10.54
CA ASP A 265 -0.94 14.45 -10.89
C ASP A 265 -0.85 13.37 -9.79
N ILE A 266 -1.30 13.63 -8.55
CA ILE A 266 -1.34 12.65 -7.45
C ILE A 266 -2.09 11.36 -7.81
N ILE A 267 -3.09 11.45 -8.71
CA ILE A 267 -3.87 10.30 -9.19
C ILE A 267 -3.38 9.76 -10.54
N GLU A 268 -2.28 10.28 -11.06
CA GLU A 268 -1.69 9.90 -12.35
C GLU A 268 -0.27 9.35 -12.22
N TYR A 269 0.44 9.70 -11.13
CA TYR A 269 1.81 9.27 -10.85
C TYR A 269 2.00 8.84 -9.38
N ALA A 270 3.09 8.11 -9.15
CA ALA A 270 3.65 7.79 -7.84
C ALA A 270 2.63 7.16 -6.86
N SER A 271 2.68 7.54 -5.57
CA SER A 271 2.00 6.80 -4.52
C SER A 271 0.48 6.84 -4.63
N GLY A 272 -0.10 8.02 -4.87
CA GLY A 272 -1.56 8.14 -4.98
C GLY A 272 -2.11 7.34 -6.16
N TYR A 273 -1.42 7.35 -7.31
CA TYR A 273 -1.86 6.58 -8.46
C TYR A 273 -1.84 5.08 -8.20
N ILE A 274 -0.71 4.51 -7.71
CA ILE A 274 -0.63 3.05 -7.48
C ILE A 274 -1.66 2.56 -6.45
N ASP A 275 -1.94 3.36 -5.41
CA ASP A 275 -2.95 3.04 -4.40
C ASP A 275 -4.35 3.00 -5.02
N THR A 276 -4.69 3.96 -5.90
CA THR A 276 -5.99 3.95 -6.62
C THR A 276 -6.13 2.77 -7.59
N LEU A 277 -5.03 2.31 -8.18
CA LEU A 277 -5.04 1.20 -9.13
C LEU A 277 -5.49 -0.11 -8.48
N PHE A 278 -5.19 -0.34 -7.21
CA PHE A 278 -5.73 -1.50 -6.48
C PHE A 278 -7.26 -1.52 -6.51
N PHE A 279 -7.88 -0.37 -6.22
CA PHE A 279 -9.34 -0.23 -6.22
C PHE A 279 -9.93 -0.32 -7.63
N LYS A 280 -9.21 0.19 -8.65
CA LYS A 280 -9.57 -0.03 -10.05
C LYS A 280 -9.61 -1.52 -10.41
N LYS A 281 -8.56 -2.27 -10.06
CA LYS A 281 -8.48 -3.72 -10.31
C LYS A 281 -9.64 -4.47 -9.68
N TYR A 282 -9.95 -4.17 -8.43
CA TYR A 282 -11.05 -4.85 -7.75
C TYR A 282 -12.43 -4.36 -8.23
N GLY A 283 -12.72 -3.06 -8.07
CA GLY A 283 -14.07 -2.51 -8.21
C GLY A 283 -14.54 -2.31 -9.64
N THR A 284 -13.61 -2.04 -10.58
CA THR A 284 -13.95 -1.80 -12.00
C THR A 284 -13.64 -3.00 -12.88
N GLU A 285 -12.50 -3.66 -12.68
CA GLU A 285 -12.09 -4.81 -13.49
C GLU A 285 -12.54 -6.17 -12.93
N GLY A 286 -13.14 -6.19 -11.73
CA GLY A 286 -13.71 -7.39 -11.11
C GLY A 286 -12.66 -8.41 -10.67
N ILE A 287 -11.41 -7.99 -10.43
CA ILE A 287 -10.34 -8.86 -9.97
C ILE A 287 -10.48 -9.08 -8.47
N ASP A 288 -11.02 -10.24 -8.10
CA ASP A 288 -11.38 -10.57 -6.71
C ASP A 288 -10.37 -11.48 -6.00
N ILE A 289 -9.19 -11.73 -6.58
CA ILE A 289 -8.09 -12.40 -5.89
C ILE A 289 -7.06 -11.34 -5.46
N LEU A 290 -6.77 -11.28 -4.16
CA LEU A 290 -6.01 -10.20 -3.53
C LEU A 290 -4.63 -9.98 -4.18
N GLY A 291 -3.83 -11.03 -4.29
CA GLY A 291 -2.50 -10.95 -4.89
C GLY A 291 -2.55 -10.60 -6.38
N LYS A 292 -3.61 -11.01 -7.09
CA LYS A 292 -3.81 -10.65 -8.50
C LYS A 292 -4.16 -9.17 -8.63
N ALA A 293 -5.07 -8.63 -7.81
CA ALA A 293 -5.40 -7.21 -7.82
C ALA A 293 -4.18 -6.34 -7.50
N PHE A 294 -3.37 -6.76 -6.51
CA PHE A 294 -2.13 -6.09 -6.14
C PHE A 294 -1.08 -6.14 -7.28
N GLY A 295 -0.75 -7.33 -7.81
CA GLY A 295 0.26 -7.46 -8.86
C GLY A 295 -0.13 -6.85 -10.20
N ASP A 296 -1.42 -6.93 -10.56
CA ASP A 296 -1.92 -6.31 -11.79
C ASP A 296 -1.98 -4.78 -11.65
N ALA A 297 -2.13 -4.23 -10.44
CA ALA A 297 -2.00 -2.79 -10.20
C ALA A 297 -0.55 -2.32 -10.43
N VAL A 298 0.46 -3.05 -9.94
CA VAL A 298 1.88 -2.80 -10.26
C VAL A 298 2.13 -2.85 -11.77
N THR A 299 1.57 -3.87 -12.44
CA THR A 299 1.71 -4.04 -13.89
C THR A 299 1.08 -2.87 -14.66
N GLU A 300 -0.11 -2.41 -14.25
CA GLU A 300 -0.73 -1.25 -14.88
C GLU A 300 0.07 0.02 -14.64
N TYR A 301 0.56 0.23 -13.42
CA TYR A 301 1.43 1.37 -13.10
C TYR A 301 2.61 1.43 -14.05
N LEU A 302 3.35 0.33 -14.22
CA LEU A 302 4.53 0.27 -15.10
C LEU A 302 4.19 0.42 -16.60
N ASN A 303 2.97 0.07 -17.01
CA ASN A 303 2.52 0.31 -18.39
C ASN A 303 2.22 1.80 -18.65
N THR A 304 1.79 2.53 -17.62
CA THR A 304 1.51 3.97 -17.68
C THR A 304 2.79 4.80 -17.50
N SER A 305 3.60 4.43 -16.51
CA SER A 305 4.83 5.12 -16.10
C SER A 305 6.02 4.14 -16.12
N PRO A 306 6.54 3.81 -17.30
CA PRO A 306 7.64 2.86 -17.44
C PRO A 306 8.95 3.43 -16.89
N VAL A 307 9.70 2.60 -16.18
CA VAL A 307 11.04 2.96 -15.71
C VAL A 307 12.06 2.76 -16.83
N GLU A 308 12.61 3.84 -17.39
CA GLU A 308 13.52 3.79 -18.53
C GLU A 308 15.01 3.70 -18.14
N TRP A 309 15.32 3.76 -16.83
CA TRP A 309 16.68 3.66 -16.28
C TRP A 309 17.66 4.72 -16.83
N ASN A 310 17.12 5.87 -17.21
CA ASN A 310 17.83 6.96 -17.88
C ASN A 310 18.30 8.07 -16.91
N ASN A 311 18.12 7.87 -15.60
CA ASN A 311 18.37 8.84 -14.52
C ASN A 311 17.46 10.08 -14.55
N ALA A 312 16.29 10.01 -15.18
CA ALA A 312 15.23 10.99 -15.00
C ALA A 312 14.71 10.96 -13.55
N PHE A 313 14.28 12.14 -13.09
CA PHE A 313 13.82 12.34 -11.73
C PHE A 313 12.48 11.65 -11.44
N LEU A 314 11.58 11.55 -12.42
CA LEU A 314 10.31 10.85 -12.26
C LEU A 314 10.50 9.33 -12.27
N ASP A 315 11.34 8.79 -13.17
CA ASP A 315 11.64 7.36 -13.23
C ASP A 315 12.15 6.76 -11.92
N ILE A 316 12.95 7.52 -11.14
CA ILE A 316 13.44 7.02 -9.85
C ILE A 316 12.33 6.95 -8.81
N TRP A 317 11.35 7.87 -8.86
CA TRP A 317 10.14 7.80 -8.04
C TRP A 317 9.25 6.64 -8.47
N ASP A 318 9.09 6.41 -9.77
CA ASP A 318 8.32 5.29 -10.31
C ASP A 318 8.92 3.94 -9.89
N CYS A 319 10.23 3.79 -10.05
CA CYS A 319 10.97 2.59 -9.61
C CYS A 319 10.80 2.36 -8.11
N LYS A 320 10.92 3.41 -7.30
CA LYS A 320 10.78 3.33 -5.85
C LYS A 320 9.35 2.99 -5.43
N THR A 321 8.35 3.59 -6.08
CA THR A 321 6.93 3.34 -5.85
C THR A 321 6.61 1.86 -5.99
N VAL A 322 6.89 1.25 -7.15
CA VAL A 322 6.56 -0.16 -7.37
C VAL A 322 7.41 -1.11 -6.53
N ALA A 323 8.69 -0.79 -6.32
CA ALA A 323 9.60 -1.68 -5.59
C ALA A 323 9.32 -1.71 -4.08
N SER A 324 8.74 -0.65 -3.51
CA SER A 324 8.51 -0.52 -2.07
C SER A 324 7.07 -0.80 -1.64
N TRP A 325 6.12 -0.82 -2.58
CA TRP A 325 4.73 -1.13 -2.33
C TRP A 325 4.54 -2.63 -2.13
N ILE A 326 4.08 -3.05 -0.96
CA ILE A 326 4.03 -4.47 -0.58
C ILE A 326 2.67 -4.89 -0.01
N LEU A 327 2.39 -6.19 -0.09
CA LEU A 327 1.22 -6.83 0.49
C LEU A 327 1.56 -7.61 1.76
N TYR A 328 1.07 -7.14 2.92
CA TYR A 328 0.96 -7.96 4.11
C TYR A 328 -0.37 -8.70 4.14
N GLY A 329 -0.33 -9.99 3.83
CA GLY A 329 -1.51 -10.83 3.70
C GLY A 329 -1.22 -12.07 2.86
N ASP A 330 -2.20 -12.97 2.78
CA ASP A 330 -2.12 -14.11 1.87
C ASP A 330 -2.56 -13.68 0.46
N PRO A 331 -1.67 -13.75 -0.55
CA PRO A 331 -1.97 -13.29 -1.91
C PRO A 331 -3.01 -14.15 -2.63
N SER A 332 -3.34 -15.33 -2.09
CA SER A 332 -4.35 -16.22 -2.67
C SER A 332 -5.78 -15.95 -2.19
N ILE A 333 -5.96 -15.03 -1.23
CA ILE A 333 -7.27 -14.70 -0.68
C ILE A 333 -8.25 -14.28 -1.77
N LYS A 334 -9.42 -14.91 -1.78
CA LYS A 334 -10.59 -14.37 -2.46
C LYS A 334 -11.18 -13.23 -1.64
N ILE A 335 -11.17 -12.03 -2.21
CA ILE A 335 -11.61 -10.81 -1.55
C ILE A 335 -13.12 -10.89 -1.25
N GLY A 336 -13.45 -10.80 0.04
CA GLY A 336 -14.76 -11.05 0.63
C GLY A 336 -15.13 -12.54 0.81
N GLY A 337 -14.21 -13.47 0.61
CA GLY A 337 -14.45 -14.90 0.83
C GLY A 337 -15.21 -15.61 -0.29
N TYR A 338 -15.40 -16.92 -0.12
CA TYR A 338 -16.15 -17.76 -1.04
C TYR A 338 -17.63 -17.78 -0.63
N GLU A 339 -18.54 -17.68 -1.60
CA GLU A 339 -19.96 -17.99 -1.35
C GLU A 339 -20.09 -19.50 -1.09
N GLU A 340 -20.95 -19.87 -0.12
CA GLU A 340 -21.30 -21.28 0.15
C GLU A 340 -22.08 -21.94 -1.00
#